data_AF-A0A067PZ13-F1
#
_entry.id   AF-A0A067PZ13-F1
#
_cell.length_a   1.000
_cell.length_b   1.000
_cell.length_c   1.000
_cell.angle_alpha   90.00
_cell.angle_beta   90.00
_cell.angle_gamma   90.00
#
_symmetry.space_group_name_H-M   'P 1'
#
loop_
_entity.id
_entity.type
_entity.pdbx_description
1 polymer ?
#
loop_
_entity_poly.entity_id
_entity_poly.type
_entity_poly.pdbx_seq_one_letter_code
_entity_poly.pdbx_strand_id
1 'polypeptide(L)'
;PVATTLPEKYQIVQRAHPDPLAGMPELPTHPPDFMPGVRYTQERYEAMPLRDDGFLWPEEVKLVHWLIKAQELAFAWMPEERGRFDEKYFDPIVIPTIEHIPWVEKNIPILPGIYQRV
;
A
#
# COMPACT_ATOMS: atom_id res chain seq x y z
N PRO A 1 20.30 4.23 11.71
CA PRO A 1 19.33 5.36 11.68
C PRO A 1 19.91 6.51 12.50
N VAL A 2 20.01 7.71 11.93
CA VAL A 2 20.49 8.90 12.64
C VAL A 2 19.29 9.50 13.39
N ALA A 3 19.42 9.71 14.71
CA ALA A 3 18.36 10.34 15.50
C ALA A 3 18.29 11.83 15.13
N THR A 4 17.36 12.19 14.25
CA THR A 4 17.09 13.57 13.84
C THR A 4 15.59 13.79 13.69
N THR A 5 15.14 15.04 13.72
CA THR A 5 13.73 15.40 13.49
C THR A 5 13.44 15.39 11.97
N LEU A 6 12.31 14.81 11.55
CA LEU A 6 11.91 14.81 10.14
C LEU A 6 11.54 16.23 9.71
N PRO A 7 12.25 16.85 8.74
CA PRO A 7 11.92 18.19 8.27
C PRO A 7 10.49 18.26 7.71
N GLU A 8 9.81 19.39 7.91
CA GLU A 8 8.41 19.61 7.52
C GLU A 8 8.15 19.31 6.04
N LYS A 9 9.11 19.64 5.16
CA LYS A 9 9.03 19.35 3.72
C LYS A 9 8.92 17.87 3.35
N TYR A 10 9.21 16.96 4.28
CA TYR A 10 9.06 15.51 4.09
C TYR A 10 7.87 14.92 4.85
N GLN A 11 7.10 15.76 5.55
CA GLN A 11 5.88 15.32 6.21
C GLN A 11 4.78 15.10 5.18
N ILE A 12 4.03 14.01 5.35
CA ILE A 12 2.89 13.70 4.48
C ILE A 12 1.72 14.58 4.94
N VAL A 13 1.26 15.46 4.06
CA VAL A 13 0.06 16.27 4.29
C VAL A 13 -1.12 15.60 3.60
N GLN A 14 -2.16 15.28 4.38
CA GLN A 14 -3.42 14.79 3.85
C GLN A 14 -4.34 15.97 3.51
N ARG A 15 -4.83 16.02 2.27
CA ARG A 15 -5.80 17.01 1.80
C ARG A 15 -7.21 16.42 1.75
N ALA A 16 -8.22 17.28 1.89
CA ALA A 16 -9.60 16.90 1.62
C ALA A 16 -9.81 16.76 0.11
N HIS A 17 -10.30 15.62 -0.33
CA HIS A 17 -10.66 15.42 -1.74
C HIS A 17 -12.00 16.13 -2.03
N PRO A 18 -12.14 16.78 -3.20
CA PRO A 18 -13.33 17.56 -3.53
C PRO A 18 -14.62 16.73 -3.56
N ASP A 19 -14.56 15.48 -4.03
CA ASP A 19 -15.69 14.53 -3.97
C ASP A 19 -15.19 13.07 -3.94
N PRO A 20 -15.03 12.46 -2.76
CA PRO A 20 -14.53 11.08 -2.63
C PRO A 20 -15.52 10.01 -3.11
N LEU A 21 -16.81 10.36 -3.27
CA LEU A 21 -17.89 9.40 -3.54
C LEU A 21 -18.47 9.52 -4.95
N ALA A 22 -18.01 10.48 -5.75
CA ALA A 22 -18.48 10.74 -7.12
C ALA A 22 -18.61 9.50 -8.01
N GLY A 23 -17.75 8.49 -7.82
CA GLY A 23 -17.72 7.26 -8.61
C GLY A 23 -18.30 6.03 -7.91
N MET A 24 -18.98 6.20 -6.76
CA MET A 24 -19.54 5.08 -6.02
C MET A 24 -20.72 4.47 -6.81
N PRO A 25 -20.73 3.15 -7.07
CA PRO A 25 -21.83 2.52 -7.77
C PRO A 25 -23.07 2.50 -6.88
N GLU A 26 -24.25 2.65 -7.49
CA GLU A 26 -25.52 2.50 -6.78
C GLU A 26 -25.71 1.06 -6.31
N LEU A 27 -26.18 0.88 -5.06
CA LEU A 27 -26.41 -0.43 -4.49
C LEU A 27 -27.66 -1.06 -5.12
N PRO A 28 -27.56 -2.27 -5.72
CA PRO A 28 -28.73 -2.96 -6.24
C PRO A 28 -29.61 -3.44 -5.09
N THR A 29 -30.93 -3.26 -5.23
CA THR A 29 -31.91 -3.78 -4.27
C THR A 29 -31.94 -5.31 -4.26
N HIS A 30 -31.67 -5.93 -5.41
CA HIS A 30 -31.56 -7.37 -5.58
C HIS A 30 -30.21 -7.69 -6.23
N PRO A 31 -29.18 -8.08 -5.46
CA PRO A 31 -27.87 -8.35 -6.01
C PRO A 31 -27.93 -9.59 -6.93
N PRO A 32 -27.28 -9.54 -8.11
CA PRO A 32 -27.21 -10.68 -9.01
C PRO A 32 -26.36 -11.79 -8.39
N ASP A 33 -26.52 -13.01 -8.93
CA ASP A 33 -25.64 -14.11 -8.55
C ASP A 33 -24.18 -13.82 -8.95
N PHE A 34 -23.26 -14.38 -8.18
CA PHE A 34 -21.84 -14.16 -8.38
C PHE A 34 -21.39 -14.65 -9.76
N MET A 35 -20.65 -13.79 -10.47
CA MET A 35 -19.90 -14.18 -11.65
C MET A 35 -18.46 -13.67 -11.49
N PRO A 36 -17.44 -14.47 -11.84
CA PRO A 36 -16.04 -14.05 -11.71
C PRO A 36 -15.75 -12.79 -12.55
N GLY A 37 -14.93 -11.90 -11.98
CA GLY A 37 -14.41 -10.70 -12.62
C GLY A 37 -12.98 -10.87 -13.15
N VAL A 38 -12.33 -9.77 -13.48
CA VAL A 38 -10.93 -9.76 -13.95
C VAL A 38 -9.97 -10.09 -12.80
N ARG A 39 -10.17 -9.44 -11.65
CA ARG A 39 -9.38 -9.64 -10.44
C ARG A 39 -10.16 -10.44 -9.41
N TYR A 40 -11.47 -10.28 -9.31
CA TYR A 40 -12.24 -11.05 -8.32
C TYR A 40 -12.68 -12.41 -8.89
N THR A 41 -11.78 -13.39 -8.78
CA THR A 41 -11.97 -14.76 -9.30
C THR A 41 -12.83 -15.63 -8.38
N GLN A 42 -13.25 -16.79 -8.91
CA GLN A 42 -14.00 -17.80 -8.14
C GLN A 42 -13.22 -18.26 -6.88
N GLU A 43 -11.91 -18.51 -7.01
CA GLU A 43 -11.07 -18.91 -5.88
C GLU A 43 -11.04 -17.84 -4.77
N ARG A 44 -10.96 -16.56 -5.15
CA ARG A 44 -10.99 -15.43 -4.20
C ARG A 44 -12.37 -15.24 -3.57
N TYR A 45 -13.43 -15.57 -4.30
CA TYR A 45 -14.79 -15.59 -3.77
C TYR A 45 -14.96 -16.68 -2.70
N GLU A 46 -14.49 -17.89 -2.98
CA GLU A 46 -14.58 -19.03 -2.05
C GLU A 46 -13.69 -18.89 -0.82
N ALA A 47 -12.51 -18.29 -0.97
CA ALA A 47 -11.58 -18.04 0.14
C ALA A 47 -12.00 -16.88 1.05
N MET A 48 -13.01 -16.08 0.67
CA MET A 48 -13.41 -14.90 1.43
C MET A 48 -14.20 -15.29 2.69
N PRO A 49 -13.74 -14.93 3.91
CA PRO A 49 -14.35 -15.36 5.17
C PRO A 49 -15.57 -14.49 5.54
N LEU A 50 -16.60 -14.47 4.70
CA LEU A 50 -17.84 -13.69 4.94
C LEU A 50 -18.96 -14.51 5.61
N ARG A 51 -18.74 -15.80 5.88
CA ARG A 51 -19.82 -16.78 6.13
C ARG A 51 -19.96 -17.30 7.56
N ASP A 52 -19.08 -16.97 8.50
CA ASP A 52 -18.91 -17.84 9.67
C ASP A 52 -19.52 -17.34 10.99
N ASP A 53 -20.10 -16.14 11.05
CA ASP A 53 -20.60 -15.54 12.29
C ASP A 53 -22.13 -15.33 12.35
N GLY A 54 -22.84 -15.55 11.25
CA GLY A 54 -24.30 -15.33 11.17
C GLY A 54 -24.72 -13.86 11.28
N PHE A 55 -23.77 -12.92 11.17
CA PHE A 55 -24.04 -11.48 11.24
C PHE A 55 -24.77 -10.98 9.99
N LEU A 56 -24.36 -11.46 8.80
CA LEU A 56 -24.94 -11.06 7.52
C LEU A 56 -26.00 -12.04 7.02
N TRP A 57 -27.09 -11.51 6.46
CA TRP A 57 -28.08 -12.32 5.75
C TRP A 57 -27.53 -12.84 4.42
N PRO A 58 -28.08 -13.94 3.88
CA PRO A 58 -27.63 -14.46 2.59
C PRO A 58 -27.65 -13.44 1.45
N GLU A 59 -28.61 -12.52 1.45
CA GLU A 59 -28.69 -11.42 0.46
C GLU A 59 -27.64 -10.34 0.70
N GLU A 60 -27.33 -10.02 1.96
CA GLU A 60 -26.28 -9.06 2.30
C GLU A 60 -24.91 -9.60 1.93
N VAL A 61 -24.66 -10.89 2.15
CA VAL A 61 -23.42 -11.56 1.69
C VAL A 61 -23.30 -11.46 0.17
N LYS A 62 -24.39 -11.70 -0.58
CA LYS A 62 -24.41 -11.50 -2.04
C LYS A 62 -24.09 -10.05 -2.42
N LEU A 63 -24.67 -9.08 -1.71
CA LEU A 63 -24.43 -7.66 -1.95
C LEU A 63 -22.95 -7.27 -1.73
N VAL A 64 -22.33 -7.80 -0.66
CA VAL A 64 -20.91 -7.56 -0.38
C VAL A 64 -20.04 -8.13 -1.50
N HIS A 65 -20.29 -9.36 -1.95
CA HIS A 65 -19.56 -9.94 -3.07
C HIS A 65 -19.75 -9.15 -4.37
N TRP A 66 -20.95 -8.63 -4.61
CA TRP A 66 -21.22 -7.75 -5.75
C TRP A 66 -20.42 -6.45 -5.65
N LEU A 67 -20.36 -5.82 -4.47
CA LEU A 67 -19.61 -4.58 -4.24
C LEU A 67 -18.11 -4.78 -4.46
N ILE A 68 -17.55 -5.85 -3.90
CA ILE A 68 -16.13 -6.21 -4.06
C ILE A 68 -15.82 -6.41 -5.55
N LYS A 69 -16.70 -7.08 -6.29
CA LYS A 69 -16.55 -7.25 -7.74
C LYS A 69 -16.63 -5.91 -8.48
N ALA A 70 -17.61 -5.07 -8.17
CA ALA A 70 -17.79 -3.77 -8.81
C ALA A 70 -16.56 -2.86 -8.61
N GLN A 71 -15.86 -3.02 -7.47
CA GLN A 71 -14.67 -2.27 -7.11
C GLN A 71 -13.38 -3.10 -7.23
N GLU A 72 -13.35 -4.15 -8.06
CA GLU A 72 -12.25 -5.12 -8.07
C GLU A 72 -10.87 -4.53 -8.36
N LEU A 73 -10.81 -3.37 -9.04
CA LEU A 73 -9.58 -2.64 -9.36
C LEU A 73 -9.05 -1.79 -8.21
N ALA A 74 -9.90 -1.44 -7.23
CA ALA A 74 -9.51 -0.67 -6.06
C ALA A 74 -8.71 -1.53 -5.06
N PHE A 75 -8.92 -2.85 -5.09
CA PHE A 75 -8.17 -3.80 -4.26
C PHE A 75 -6.92 -4.29 -4.98
N ALA A 76 -5.84 -4.45 -4.21
CA ALA A 76 -4.62 -5.11 -4.63
C ALA A 76 -4.61 -6.52 -4.05
N TRP A 77 -4.88 -7.51 -4.89
CA TRP A 77 -4.90 -8.92 -4.49
C TRP A 77 -3.52 -9.56 -4.63
N MET A 78 -2.70 -9.03 -5.54
CA MET A 78 -1.29 -9.38 -5.70
C MET A 78 -0.40 -8.16 -5.43
N PRO A 79 0.86 -8.36 -5.02
CA PRO A 79 1.79 -7.25 -4.78
C PRO A 79 1.97 -6.32 -5.99
N GLU A 80 1.91 -6.86 -7.21
CA GLU A 80 2.04 -6.13 -8.46
C GLU A 80 0.84 -5.22 -8.75
N GLU A 81 -0.31 -5.51 -8.15
CA GLU A 81 -1.54 -4.71 -8.28
C GLU A 81 -1.59 -3.55 -7.30
N ARG A 82 -0.57 -3.41 -6.43
CA ARG A 82 -0.50 -2.32 -5.45
C ARG A 82 -0.44 -0.98 -6.18
N GLY A 83 -1.55 -0.25 -6.10
CA GLY A 83 -1.66 1.10 -6.65
C GLY A 83 -0.92 2.15 -5.82
N ARG A 84 -0.87 3.36 -6.36
CA ARG A 84 -0.46 4.57 -5.65
C ARG A 84 -1.71 5.31 -5.19
N PHE A 85 -1.63 5.98 -4.04
CA PHE A 85 -2.69 6.89 -3.62
C PHE A 85 -2.85 8.05 -4.61
N ASP A 86 -4.08 8.55 -4.73
CA ASP A 86 -4.38 9.70 -5.57
C ASP A 86 -3.64 10.95 -5.04
N GLU A 87 -2.96 11.63 -5.96
CA GLU A 87 -2.16 12.84 -5.68
C GLU A 87 -3.00 14.00 -5.15
N LYS A 88 -4.32 13.97 -5.37
CA LYS A 88 -5.26 14.93 -4.79
C LYS A 88 -5.36 14.79 -3.27
N TYR A 89 -5.18 13.58 -2.72
CA TYR A 89 -5.19 13.35 -1.28
C TYR A 89 -3.80 13.51 -0.66
N PHE A 90 -2.78 12.99 -1.32
CA PHE A 90 -1.42 12.89 -0.77
C PHE A 90 -0.40 13.28 -1.82
N ASP A 91 0.52 14.16 -1.47
CA ASP A 91 1.70 14.40 -2.30
C ASP A 91 2.57 13.13 -2.41
N PRO A 92 3.33 12.96 -3.50
CA PRO A 92 4.34 11.89 -3.59
C PRO A 92 5.25 11.88 -2.35
N ILE A 93 5.45 10.69 -1.78
CA ILE A 93 6.36 10.53 -0.64
C ILE A 93 7.78 10.82 -1.13
N VAL A 94 8.44 11.76 -0.45
CA VAL A 94 9.86 12.06 -0.67
C VAL A 94 10.66 11.42 0.47
N ILE A 95 11.51 10.46 0.13
CA ILE A 95 12.40 9.83 1.11
C ILE A 95 13.55 10.79 1.41
N PRO A 96 13.75 11.23 2.67
CA PRO A 96 14.86 12.10 3.00
C PRO A 96 16.18 11.35 2.80
N THR A 97 17.02 11.86 1.91
CA THR A 97 18.40 11.39 1.74
C THR A 97 19.31 12.25 2.62
N ILE A 98 20.15 11.59 3.41
CA ILE A 98 21.22 12.23 4.17
C ILE A 98 22.51 11.95 3.39
N GLU A 99 23.34 12.98 3.21
CA GLU A 99 24.65 12.80 2.59
C GLU A 99 25.45 11.78 3.39
N HIS A 100 25.91 10.74 2.71
CA HIS A 100 26.70 9.69 3.35
C HIS A 100 28.09 10.26 3.67
N ILE A 101 28.43 10.36 4.95
CA ILE A 101 29.81 10.64 5.37
C ILE A 101 30.57 9.30 5.33
N PRO A 102 31.53 9.09 4.40
CA PRO A 102 32.32 7.87 4.39
C PRO A 102 33.02 7.75 5.74
N TRP A 103 32.88 6.59 6.38
CA TRP A 103 33.67 6.30 7.56
C TRP A 103 35.13 6.16 7.12
N VAL A 104 35.91 7.21 7.36
CA VAL A 104 37.36 7.16 7.19
C VAL A 104 37.91 6.54 8.47
N GLU A 105 38.03 5.22 8.50
CA GLU A 105 38.89 4.56 9.49
C GLU A 105 40.33 4.99 9.19
N LYS A 106 41.02 5.55 10.19
CA LYS A 106 42.44 5.87 10.01
C LYS A 106 43.17 4.57 9.72
N ASN A 107 43.89 4.50 8.61
CA ASN A 107 44.79 3.36 8.36
C ASN A 107 45.65 3.12 9.60
N ILE A 108 45.70 1.87 10.05
CA ILE A 108 46.60 1.46 11.13
C ILE A 108 48.01 1.90 10.71
N PRO A 109 48.71 2.71 11.51
CA PRO A 109 50.03 3.19 11.13
C PRO A 109 50.96 1.99 10.92
N ILE A 110 51.66 1.99 9.78
CA ILE A 110 52.66 0.96 9.49
C ILE A 110 53.77 1.09 10.54
N LEU A 111 54.10 -0.03 11.18
CA LEU A 111 55.18 -0.05 12.16
C LEU A 111 56.51 0.34 11.50
N PRO A 112 57.37 1.14 12.17
CA PRO A 112 58.61 1.64 11.59
C PRO A 112 59.56 0.57 11.02
N GLY A 113 59.54 -0.64 11.59
CA GLY A 113 60.40 -1.74 11.16
C GLY A 113 60.04 -2.37 9.81
N ILE A 114 58.89 -2.03 9.21
CA ILE A 114 58.38 -2.67 7.99
C ILE A 114 58.39 -1.73 6.77
N TYR A 115 58.75 -0.45 6.94
CA TYR A 115 58.81 0.52 5.83
C TYR A 115 59.73 0.09 4.68
N GLN A 116 60.78 -0.70 4.95
CA GLN A 116 61.72 -1.15 3.92
C GLN A 116 61.18 -2.28 3.03
N ARG A 117 60.01 -2.84 3.35
CA ARG A 117 59.46 -4.05 2.70
C ARG A 117 58.18 -3.79 1.90
N VAL A 118 57.73 -2.54 1.85
CA VAL A 118 56.56 -2.05 1.09
C VAL A 118 57.05 -1.22 -0.08
#